data_AF-A0A7U6B4L8-F1
#
_entry.id   AF-A0A7U6B4L8-F1
#
_cell.length_a   1.000
_cell.length_b   1.000
_cell.length_c   1.000
_cell.angle_alpha   90.00
_cell.angle_beta   90.00
_cell.angle_gamma   90.00
#
_symmetry.space_group_name_H-M   'P 1'
#
loop_
_entity.id
_entity.type
_entity.pdbx_description
1 polymer ?
#
loop_
_entity_poly.entity_id
_entity_poly.type
_entity_poly.pdbx_seq_one_letter_code
_entity_poly.pdbx_strand_id
1 'polypeptide(L)'
;MGMSEVPVELVDQLIFENGGRVSNYFIERTPVSEMLCYRNAEGREFDLPISDDALAAAVIARLKALGVRIVEIGSAKAMPTKGDDS
;
A
#
# COMPACT_ATOMS: atom_id res chain seq x y z
N MET A 1 22.86 -6.05 17.49
CA MET A 1 21.40 -6.27 17.55
C MET A 1 20.93 -6.22 16.11
N GLY A 2 20.76 -7.37 15.45
CA GLY A 2 20.35 -7.41 14.04
C GLY A 2 18.94 -6.86 13.95
N MET A 3 18.79 -5.64 13.44
CA MET A 3 17.48 -5.16 13.02
C MET A 3 16.99 -6.17 11.98
N SER A 4 15.76 -6.65 12.13
CA SER A 4 15.08 -7.46 11.13
C SER A 4 14.86 -6.58 9.90
N GLU A 5 15.92 -6.33 9.15
CA GLU A 5 15.91 -5.57 7.92
C GLU A 5 15.23 -6.47 6.90
N VAL A 6 13.98 -6.14 6.58
CA VAL A 6 13.28 -6.75 5.48
C VAL A 6 14.15 -6.56 4.23
N PRO A 7 14.55 -7.63 3.54
CA PRO A 7 15.44 -7.51 2.41
C PRO A 7 14.80 -6.69 1.30
N VAL A 8 15.53 -5.70 0.79
CA VAL A 8 15.03 -4.79 -0.25
C VAL A 8 14.60 -5.55 -1.51
N GLU A 9 15.23 -6.69 -1.80
CA GLU A 9 14.89 -7.56 -2.92
C GLU A 9 13.49 -8.17 -2.80
N LEU A 10 13.04 -8.42 -1.57
CA LEU A 10 11.72 -9.00 -1.28
C LEU A 10 10.64 -7.91 -1.39
N VAL A 11 10.98 -6.69 -0.97
CA VAL A 11 10.18 -5.48 -1.20
C VAL A 11 10.05 -5.18 -2.70
N ASP A 12 11.17 -5.18 -3.42
CA ASP A 12 11.18 -4.93 -4.86
C ASP A 12 10.45 -6.06 -5.61
N GLN A 13 10.57 -7.33 -5.20
CA GLN A 13 9.73 -8.41 -5.74
C GLN A 13 8.23 -8.12 -5.51
N LEU A 14 7.80 -7.76 -4.30
CA LEU A 14 6.39 -7.42 -4.06
C LEU A 14 5.87 -6.26 -4.92
N ILE A 15 6.73 -5.28 -5.23
CA ILE A 15 6.36 -4.11 -6.06
C ILE A 15 6.43 -4.44 -7.56
N PHE A 16 7.35 -5.30 -8.00
CA PHE A 16 7.69 -5.48 -9.43
C PHE A 16 7.41 -6.87 -10.01
N GLU A 17 7.19 -7.91 -9.20
CA GLU A 17 7.11 -9.33 -9.61
C GLU A 17 6.04 -9.60 -10.68
N ASN A 18 4.93 -8.86 -10.67
CA ASN A 18 3.85 -8.99 -11.67
C ASN A 18 3.85 -7.88 -12.74
N GLY A 19 4.98 -7.24 -12.99
CA GLY A 19 5.04 -6.05 -13.86
C GLY A 19 4.39 -4.82 -13.24
N GLY A 20 4.22 -4.83 -11.91
CA GLY A 20 3.78 -3.69 -11.13
C GLY A 20 4.71 -2.52 -11.36
N ARG A 21 4.14 -1.34 -11.62
CA ARG A 21 4.90 -0.10 -11.77
C ARG A 21 4.68 0.74 -10.53
N VAL A 22 5.69 1.44 -10.03
CA VAL A 22 5.56 2.38 -8.89
C VAL A 22 4.38 3.33 -9.08
N SER A 23 4.11 3.78 -10.32
CA SER A 23 2.98 4.65 -10.67
C SER A 23 1.59 4.04 -10.44
N ASN A 24 1.50 2.71 -10.35
CA ASN A 24 0.27 1.98 -10.05
C ASN A 24 0.05 1.85 -8.54
N TYR A 25 1.08 2.07 -7.74
CA TYR A 25 0.98 2.07 -6.29
C TYR A 25 0.72 3.49 -5.79
N PHE A 26 -0.07 3.59 -4.74
CA PHE A 26 -0.25 4.82 -3.99
C PHE A 26 -0.42 4.48 -2.52
N ILE A 27 0.02 5.40 -1.67
CA ILE A 27 -0.10 5.24 -0.22
C ILE A 27 -1.26 6.10 0.23
N GLU A 28 -2.29 5.48 0.76
CA GLU A 28 -3.37 6.20 1.45
C GLU A 28 -2.93 6.45 2.88
N ARG A 29 -2.62 7.70 3.18
CA ARG A 29 -2.29 8.12 4.54
C ARG A 29 -3.56 8.63 5.21
N THR A 30 -3.99 7.92 6.24
CA THR A 30 -5.03 8.37 7.17
C THR A 30 -4.35 8.90 8.45
N PRO A 31 -5.05 9.67 9.31
CA PRO A 31 -4.48 10.17 10.56
C PRO A 31 -4.06 9.08 11.55
N VAL A 32 -4.56 7.85 11.39
CA VAL A 32 -4.29 6.73 12.29
C VAL A 32 -3.44 5.62 11.67
N SER A 33 -3.40 5.50 10.34
CA SER A 33 -2.68 4.42 9.63
C SER A 33 -2.32 4.78 8.19
N GLU A 34 -1.28 4.16 7.66
CA GLU A 34 -0.88 4.24 6.26
C GLU A 34 -1.25 2.92 5.57
N MET A 35 -2.08 2.97 4.52
CA MET A 35 -2.47 1.80 3.74
C MET A 35 -1.81 1.84 2.36
N LEU A 36 -1.30 0.69 1.92
CA LEU A 36 -0.76 0.53 0.58
C LEU A 36 -1.86 0.05 -0.37
N CYS A 37 -2.12 0.83 -1.41
CA CYS A 37 -3.08 0.51 -2.43
C CYS A 37 -2.38 0.36 -3.79
N TYR A 38 -2.85 -0.59 -4.57
CA TYR A 38 -2.35 -0.89 -5.89
C TYR A 38 -3.48 -0.85 -6.89
N ARG A 39 -3.24 -0.19 -8.02
CA ARG A 39 -4.13 -0.17 -9.18
C ARG A 39 -3.64 -1.13 -10.24
N ASN A 40 -4.44 -2.14 -10.57
CA ASN A 40 -4.11 -3.07 -11.65
C ASN A 40 -4.26 -2.41 -13.04
N ALA A 41 -3.82 -3.11 -14.10
CA ALA A 41 -3.92 -2.62 -15.48
C ALA A 41 -5.37 -2.40 -15.96
N GLU A 42 -6.36 -3.02 -15.31
CA GLU A 42 -7.79 -2.80 -15.58
C GLU A 42 -8.34 -1.55 -14.86
N GLY A 43 -7.51 -0.84 -14.09
CA GLY A 43 -7.90 0.33 -13.32
C GLY A 43 -8.60 0.01 -12.01
N ARG A 44 -8.62 -1.26 -11.59
CA ARG A 44 -9.18 -1.68 -10.30
C ARG A 44 -8.18 -1.44 -9.18
N GLU A 45 -8.66 -0.83 -8.11
CA GLU A 45 -7.89 -0.51 -6.92
C GLU A 45 -8.09 -1.63 -5.90
N PHE A 46 -6.99 -2.17 -5.41
CA PHE A 46 -6.97 -3.20 -4.38
C PHE A 46 -6.06 -2.74 -3.24
N ASP A 47 -6.52 -2.95 -2.01
CA ASP A 47 -5.65 -2.95 -0.85
C ASP A 47 -4.64 -4.08 -0.99
N LEU A 48 -3.37 -3.80 -0.65
CA LEU A 48 -2.35 -4.84 -0.56
C LEU A 48 -2.34 -5.32 0.90
N PRO A 49 -2.95 -6.48 1.22
CA PRO A 49 -2.93 -7.00 2.57
C PRO A 49 -1.52 -7.54 2.88
N ILE A 50 -0.71 -6.73 3.53
CA ILE A 50 0.59 -7.15 4.04
C ILE A 50 0.39 -7.58 5.49
N SER A 51 0.45 -8.89 5.75
CA SER A 51 0.25 -9.45 7.10
C SER A 51 1.41 -9.16 8.06
N ASP A 52 2.56 -8.73 7.54
CA ASP A 52 3.77 -8.46 8.32
C ASP A 52 4.01 -6.94 8.41
N ASP A 53 3.92 -6.40 9.62
CA ASP A 53 4.08 -4.96 9.89
C ASP A 53 5.45 -4.43 9.45
N ALA A 54 6.52 -5.22 9.61
CA ALA A 54 7.87 -4.81 9.23
C ALA A 54 8.00 -4.73 7.71
N LEU A 55 7.43 -5.71 6.99
CA LEU A 55 7.35 -5.72 5.54
C LEU A 55 6.51 -4.55 5.02
N ALA A 56 5.37 -4.27 5.65
CA ALA A 56 4.51 -3.16 5.26
C ALA A 56 5.25 -1.81 5.38
N ALA A 57 5.91 -1.59 6.53
CA ALA A 57 6.72 -0.41 6.75
C ALA A 57 7.88 -0.28 5.72
N ALA A 58 8.56 -1.39 5.41
CA ALA A 58 9.65 -1.42 4.43
C ALA A 58 9.17 -1.10 3.00
N VAL A 59 8.03 -1.67 2.58
CA VAL A 59 7.42 -1.40 1.27
C VAL A 59 6.98 0.06 1.17
N ILE A 60 6.32 0.58 2.20
CA ILE A 60 5.90 1.99 2.27
C ILE A 60 7.13 2.91 2.19
N ALA A 61 8.18 2.64 2.95
CA ALA A 61 9.42 3.43 2.93
C ALA A 61 10.10 3.39 1.55
N ARG A 62 10.15 2.22 0.91
CA ARG A 62 10.71 2.04 -0.42
C ARG A 62 9.92 2.79 -1.48
N LEU A 63 8.59 2.69 -1.47
CA LEU A 63 7.72 3.41 -2.40
C LEU A 63 7.83 4.93 -2.21
N LYS A 64 7.90 5.43 -0.97
CA LYS A 64 8.17 6.84 -0.68
C LYS A 64 9.52 7.29 -1.27
N ALA A 65 10.57 6.48 -1.11
CA ALA A 65 11.89 6.76 -1.67
C ALA A 65 11.89 6.77 -3.21
N LEU A 66 11.03 5.97 -3.85
CA LEU A 66 10.84 5.93 -5.30
C LEU A 66 9.94 7.07 -5.82
N GLY A 67 9.39 7.92 -4.95
CA GLY A 67 8.53 9.03 -5.34
C GLY A 67 7.09 8.62 -5.65
N VAL A 68 6.58 7.56 -5.00
CA VAL A 68 5.17 7.16 -5.10
C VAL A 68 4.24 8.31 -4.67
N ARG A 69 3.01 8.30 -5.19
CA ARG A 69 1.98 9.25 -4.75
C ARG A 69 1.45 8.87 -3.37
N ILE A 70 1.52 9.80 -2.43
CA ILE A 70 0.87 9.69 -1.11
C ILE A 70 -0.40 10.52 -1.17
N VAL A 71 -1.54 9.89 -0.92
CA VAL A 71 -2.85 10.53 -0.89
C VAL A 71 -3.27 10.64 0.57
N GLU A 72 -3.37 11.87 1.09
CA GLU A 72 -3.89 12.11 2.43
C GLU A 72 -5.42 12.03 2.41
N ILE A 73 -5.97 10.94 2.91
CA ILE A 73 -7.42 10.75 3.04
C ILE A 73 -7.84 11.34 4.38
N GLY A 74 -8.08 12.65 4.40
CA GLY A 74 -8.61 13.34 5.57
C GLY A 74 -10.08 13.02 5.79
N SER A 75 -10.40 11.99 6.60
CA SER A 75 -11.69 11.71 7.25
C SER A 75 -13.00 11.84 6.44
N ALA A 76 -12.97 11.95 5.11
CA ALA A 76 -14.14 12.28 4.29
C ALA A 76 -14.35 11.27 3.16
N LYS A 77 -14.27 9.98 3.47
CA LYS A 77 -15.04 9.00 2.72
C LYS A 77 -15.49 7.90 3.67
N ALA A 78 -16.60 8.16 4.33
CA ALA A 78 -17.47 7.12 4.84
C ALA A 78 -17.69 6.14 3.68
N MET A 79 -17.07 4.98 3.79
CA MET A 79 -17.52 3.75 3.17
C MET A 79 -19.01 3.61 3.55
N PRO A 80 -19.98 3.65 2.62
CA PRO A 80 -21.26 3.06 2.91
C PRO A 80 -21.00 1.55 2.97
N THR A 81 -20.81 1.04 4.18
CA THR A 81 -20.93 -0.40 4.45
C THR A 81 -22.30 -0.78 3.95
N LYS A 82 -22.33 -1.54 2.85
CA LYS A 82 -23.52 -2.19 2.34
C LYS A 82 -24.02 -3.15 3.43
N GLY A 83 -25.03 -2.71 4.17
CA GLY A 83 -25.95 -3.47 5.00
C GLY A 83 -27.19 -2.58 5.09
N ASP A 84 -28.38 -2.98 4.65
CA ASP A 84 -29.07 -4.21 5.04
C ASP A 84 -30.10 -4.55 3.94
N ASP A 85 -30.14 -5.81 3.52
CA ASP A 85 -31.30 -6.40 2.85
C ASP A 85 -32.20 -6.94 3.96
N SER A 86 -33.40 -6.37 4.13
CA SER A 86 -34.51 -6.92 4.90
C SER A 86 -35.83 -6.29 4.46
#